data_AF-A0A315T3T4-F1
#
_entry.id   AF-A0A315T3T4-F1
#
_cell.length_a   1.000
_cell.length_b   1.000
_cell.length_c   1.000
_cell.angle_alpha   90.00
_cell.angle_beta   90.00
_cell.angle_gamma   90.00
#
_symmetry.space_group_name_H-M   'P 1'
#
loop_
_entity.id
_entity.type
_entity.pdbx_description
1 polymer ?
#
loop_
_entity_poly.entity_id
_entity_poly.type
_entity_poly.pdbx_seq_one_letter_code
_entity_poly.pdbx_strand_id
1 'polypeptide(L)'
;MKHEVIEKNVGLLALLMVFAVSIGGLTQIVPLFFQDVTNKPVEGMKPYTALQLEGRDIYIREGCVGCHSQMIRPFRAETERYGHYSVAGESVWDHPFLWGSKRTGPDLARVGGRYSDDWHRAHLYNPRNVVPESKMPSYPWLVAEKVDNSHTDTKMRTLRTLGVPYTDEDIAGARDAVKGKTEMDALVAYLQVLGTAIKNKR
;
A
#
# COMPACT_ATOMS: atom_id res chain seq x y z
N MET A 1 -37.25 -4.55 -31.41
CA MET A 1 -38.05 -4.49 -30.16
C MET A 1 -38.54 -3.06 -29.98
N LYS A 2 -39.80 -2.84 -29.59
CA LYS A 2 -40.29 -1.49 -29.25
C LYS A 2 -39.81 -1.15 -27.83
N HIS A 3 -39.09 -0.04 -27.66
CA HIS A 3 -38.57 0.42 -26.36
C HIS A 3 -39.65 0.50 -25.27
N GLU A 4 -40.88 0.84 -25.67
CA GLU A 4 -42.07 0.89 -24.84
C GLU A 4 -42.34 -0.38 -24.02
N VAL A 5 -41.99 -1.57 -24.54
CA VAL A 5 -42.18 -2.84 -23.81
C VAL A 5 -41.20 -2.96 -22.64
N ILE A 6 -39.97 -2.44 -22.79
CA ILE A 6 -38.98 -2.47 -21.71
C ILE A 6 -39.32 -1.42 -20.65
N GLU A 7 -39.65 -0.20 -21.09
CA GLU A 7 -39.90 0.93 -20.18
C GLU A 7 -41.13 0.73 -19.28
N LYS A 8 -42.15 0.03 -19.76
CA LYS A 8 -43.37 -0.26 -18.99
C LYS A 8 -43.24 -1.46 -18.05
N ASN A 9 -42.18 -2.27 -18.18
CA ASN A 9 -41.96 -3.47 -17.38
C ASN A 9 -40.78 -3.29 -16.43
N VAL A 10 -41.05 -2.88 -15.18
CA VAL A 10 -40.02 -2.59 -14.17
C VAL A 10 -39.05 -3.77 -13.95
N GLY A 11 -39.55 -5.01 -13.90
CA GLY A 11 -38.70 -6.20 -13.73
C GLY A 11 -37.78 -6.46 -14.93
N LEU A 12 -38.29 -6.27 -16.15
CA LEU A 12 -37.49 -6.41 -17.38
C LEU A 12 -36.42 -5.32 -17.48
N LEU A 13 -36.79 -4.07 -17.19
CA LEU A 13 -35.85 -2.95 -17.14
C LEU A 13 -34.75 -3.18 -16.09
N ALA A 14 -35.11 -3.61 -14.87
CA ALA A 14 -34.14 -3.92 -13.82
C ALA A 14 -33.15 -5.01 -14.24
N LEU A 15 -33.64 -6.10 -14.84
CA LEU A 15 -32.78 -7.19 -15.31
C LEU A 15 -31.82 -6.72 -16.41
N LEU A 16 -32.30 -5.95 -17.37
CA LEU A 16 -31.46 -5.41 -18.45
C LEU A 16 -30.42 -4.43 -17.93
N MET A 17 -30.75 -3.60 -16.95
CA MET A 17 -29.78 -2.69 -16.30
C MET A 17 -28.68 -3.47 -15.57
N VAL A 18 -29.05 -4.48 -14.78
CA VAL A 18 -28.07 -5.34 -14.08
C VAL A 18 -27.15 -6.02 -15.08
N PHE A 19 -27.70 -6.56 -16.18
CA PHE A 19 -26.90 -7.18 -17.21
C PHE A 19 -25.93 -6.17 -17.87
N ALA A 20 -26.45 -5.01 -18.29
CA ALA A 20 -25.66 -3.99 -18.97
C ALA A 20 -24.51 -3.45 -18.09
N VAL A 21 -24.77 -3.15 -16.81
CA VAL A 21 -23.73 -2.63 -15.89
C VAL A 21 -22.69 -3.70 -15.53
N SER A 22 -23.08 -4.98 -15.49
CA SER A 22 -22.19 -6.08 -15.10
C SER A 22 -21.11 -6.36 -16.15
N ILE A 23 -21.36 -6.09 -17.43
CA ILE A 23 -20.41 -6.39 -18.52
C ILE A 23 -19.06 -5.71 -18.28
N GLY A 24 -19.04 -4.45 -17.83
CA GLY A 24 -17.79 -3.72 -17.56
C GLY A 24 -16.97 -4.39 -16.46
N GLY A 25 -17.60 -4.71 -15.32
CA GLY A 25 -16.94 -5.40 -14.21
C GLY A 25 -16.44 -6.79 -14.60
N LEU A 26 -17.26 -7.57 -15.31
CA LEU A 26 -16.90 -8.92 -15.75
C LEU A 26 -15.72 -8.91 -16.74
N THR A 27 -15.66 -7.93 -17.65
CA THR A 27 -14.59 -7.86 -18.66
C THR A 27 -13.30 -7.26 -18.13
N GLN A 28 -13.36 -6.38 -17.14
CA GLN A 28 -12.17 -5.70 -16.60
C GLN A 28 -11.59 -6.37 -15.34
N ILE A 29 -12.43 -6.89 -14.44
CA ILE A 29 -11.97 -7.41 -13.14
C ILE A 29 -11.71 -8.91 -13.21
N VAL A 30 -12.64 -9.69 -13.78
CA VAL A 30 -12.56 -11.16 -13.74
C VAL A 30 -11.28 -11.69 -14.40
N PRO A 31 -10.83 -11.21 -15.57
CA PRO A 31 -9.59 -11.69 -16.17
C PRO A 31 -8.34 -11.44 -15.31
N LEU A 32 -8.33 -10.37 -14.51
CA LEU A 32 -7.17 -10.03 -13.66
C LEU A 32 -6.92 -11.07 -12.58
N PHE A 33 -7.92 -11.82 -12.11
CA PHE A 33 -7.71 -12.93 -11.15
C PHE A 33 -6.89 -14.09 -11.74
N PHE A 34 -6.84 -14.21 -13.06
CA PHE A 34 -6.18 -15.31 -13.76
C PHE A 34 -4.89 -14.89 -14.46
N GLN A 35 -4.50 -13.61 -14.38
CA GLN A 35 -3.31 -13.09 -15.03
C GLN A 35 -2.06 -13.22 -14.15
N ASP A 36 -1.10 -14.01 -14.59
CA ASP A 36 0.17 -14.18 -13.89
C ASP A 36 0.91 -12.85 -13.63
N VAL A 37 0.89 -11.93 -14.60
CA VAL A 37 1.63 -10.66 -14.54
C VAL A 37 1.19 -9.75 -13.39
N THR A 38 -0.06 -9.87 -12.92
CA THR A 38 -0.60 -9.07 -11.81
C THR A 38 -0.64 -9.82 -10.48
N ASN A 39 -0.48 -11.14 -10.49
CA ASN A 39 -0.64 -11.97 -9.29
C ASN A 39 0.66 -12.64 -8.81
N LYS A 40 1.72 -12.66 -9.63
CA LYS A 40 3.02 -13.22 -9.23
C LYS A 40 3.87 -12.15 -8.54
N PRO A 41 4.33 -12.40 -7.29
CA PRO A 41 5.21 -11.46 -6.60
C PRO A 41 6.56 -11.38 -7.32
N VAL A 42 7.26 -10.25 -7.16
CA VAL A 42 8.64 -10.13 -7.67
C VAL A 42 9.56 -11.15 -6.98
N GLU A 43 10.56 -11.63 -7.71
CA GLU A 43 11.47 -12.66 -7.21
C GLU A 43 12.19 -12.20 -5.92
N GLY A 44 12.14 -13.04 -4.88
CA GLY A 44 12.77 -12.76 -3.60
C GLY A 44 12.02 -11.77 -2.70
N MET A 45 10.84 -11.28 -3.11
CA MET A 45 9.97 -10.52 -2.24
C MET A 45 9.54 -11.36 -1.04
N LYS A 46 9.54 -10.76 0.14
CA LYS A 46 8.99 -11.35 1.37
C LYS A 46 7.80 -10.54 1.86
N PRO A 47 6.81 -11.16 2.53
CA PRO A 47 5.77 -10.42 3.23
C PRO A 47 6.36 -9.39 4.17
N TYR A 48 5.60 -8.33 4.46
CA TYR A 48 6.00 -7.36 5.47
C TYR A 48 6.25 -8.06 6.81
N THR A 49 7.34 -7.71 7.48
CA THR A 49 7.52 -8.12 8.88
C THR A 49 6.40 -7.54 9.75
N ALA A 50 6.16 -8.11 10.93
CA ALA A 50 5.14 -7.63 11.86
C ALA A 50 5.21 -6.11 12.10
N LEU A 51 6.42 -5.56 12.30
CA LEU A 51 6.61 -4.12 12.51
C LEU A 51 6.33 -3.28 11.25
N GLN A 52 6.71 -3.76 10.07
CA GLN A 52 6.41 -3.10 8.80
C GLN A 52 4.91 -3.12 8.49
N LEU A 53 4.23 -4.22 8.81
CA LEU A 53 2.78 -4.33 8.64
C LEU A 53 2.04 -3.31 9.51
N GLU A 54 2.40 -3.18 10.79
CA GLU A 54 1.82 -2.18 11.67
C GLU A 54 2.16 -0.75 11.20
N GLY A 55 3.38 -0.53 10.71
CA GLY A 55 3.79 0.75 10.12
C GLY A 55 2.99 1.13 8.88
N ARG A 56 2.64 0.14 8.05
CA ARG A 56 1.77 0.31 6.89
C ARG A 56 0.35 0.68 7.30
N ASP A 57 -0.18 0.06 8.34
CA ASP A 57 -1.51 0.40 8.87
C ASP A 57 -1.52 1.81 9.48
N ILE A 58 -0.43 2.25 10.12
CA ILE A 58 -0.24 3.63 10.56
C ILE A 58 -0.18 4.59 9.35
N TYR A 59 0.55 4.25 8.29
CA TYR A 59 0.57 5.04 7.05
C TYR A 59 -0.83 5.22 6.46
N ILE A 60 -1.68 4.18 6.54
CA ILE A 60 -3.08 4.23 6.13
C ILE A 60 -3.89 5.14 7.07
N ARG A 61 -3.78 4.93 8.38
CA ARG A 61 -4.50 5.70 9.42
C ARG A 61 -4.21 7.19 9.34
N GLU A 62 -2.97 7.56 9.05
CA GLU A 62 -2.52 8.95 8.91
C GLU A 62 -2.85 9.59 7.56
N GLY A 63 -3.46 8.83 6.64
CA GLY A 63 -3.89 9.34 5.34
C GLY A 63 -2.74 9.75 4.42
N CYS A 64 -1.53 9.20 4.61
CA CYS A 64 -0.35 9.57 3.85
C CYS A 64 -0.55 9.40 2.32
N VAL A 65 -1.33 8.38 1.93
CA VAL A 65 -1.74 8.10 0.53
C VAL A 65 -2.46 9.27 -0.16
N GLY A 66 -3.08 10.17 0.62
CA GLY A 66 -3.73 11.37 0.08
C GLY A 66 -2.76 12.43 -0.46
N CYS A 67 -1.48 12.36 -0.06
CA CYS A 67 -0.43 13.27 -0.51
C CYS A 67 0.70 12.57 -1.26
N HIS A 68 0.92 11.28 -1.01
CA HIS A 68 2.03 10.50 -1.52
C HIS A 68 1.54 9.28 -2.30
N SER A 69 2.01 9.17 -3.54
CA SER A 69 1.83 7.96 -4.34
C SER A 69 2.90 6.92 -4.03
N GLN A 70 2.58 5.66 -4.32
CA GLN A 70 3.53 4.55 -4.36
C GLN A 70 3.40 3.83 -5.71
N MET A 71 3.52 4.58 -6.80
CA MET A 71 3.40 4.06 -8.16
C MET A 71 4.16 4.95 -9.14
N ILE A 72 5.37 4.53 -9.49
CA ILE A 72 6.23 5.24 -10.45
C ILE A 72 5.83 4.83 -11.86
N ARG A 73 5.53 5.83 -12.70
CA ARG A 73 5.11 5.59 -14.09
C ARG A 73 6.33 5.32 -14.99
N PRO A 74 6.17 4.56 -16.09
CA PRO A 74 7.26 4.17 -17.00
C PRO A 74 7.67 5.33 -17.94
N PHE A 75 7.98 6.49 -17.38
CA PHE A 75 8.55 7.63 -18.09
C PHE A 75 9.98 7.86 -17.61
N ARG A 76 10.86 8.28 -18.53
CA ARG A 76 12.26 8.59 -18.21
C ARG A 76 12.35 9.59 -17.04
N ALA A 77 11.62 10.69 -17.10
CA ALA A 77 11.68 11.74 -16.06
C ALA A 77 11.24 11.24 -14.66
N GLU A 78 10.30 10.29 -14.57
CA GLU A 78 9.96 9.68 -13.28
C GLU A 78 11.02 8.70 -12.82
N THR A 79 11.58 7.95 -13.76
CA THR A 79 12.65 6.98 -13.47
C THR A 79 13.90 7.67 -12.92
N GLU A 80 14.32 8.78 -13.52
CA GLU A 80 15.46 9.59 -13.03
C GLU A 80 15.18 10.17 -11.63
N ARG A 81 13.93 10.53 -11.34
CA ARG A 81 13.55 11.19 -10.08
C ARG A 81 13.38 10.21 -8.92
N TYR A 82 12.75 9.08 -9.18
CA TYR A 82 12.28 8.15 -8.15
C TYR A 82 12.97 6.78 -8.21
N GLY A 83 13.54 6.39 -9.35
CA GLY A 83 14.08 5.05 -9.60
C GLY A 83 13.18 4.25 -10.55
N HIS A 84 13.50 2.97 -10.76
CA HIS A 84 12.76 2.11 -11.69
C HIS A 84 11.24 2.17 -11.50
N TYR A 85 10.51 2.21 -12.62
CA TYR A 85 9.05 2.23 -12.61
C TYR A 85 8.47 1.06 -11.79
N SER A 86 7.29 1.27 -11.21
CA SER A 86 6.64 0.26 -10.39
C SER A 86 6.11 -0.87 -11.27
N VAL A 87 6.24 -2.11 -10.80
CA VAL A 87 5.70 -3.30 -11.47
C VAL A 87 4.64 -3.95 -10.60
N ALA A 88 3.67 -4.61 -11.24
CA ALA A 88 2.50 -5.16 -10.55
C ALA A 88 2.87 -6.15 -9.43
N GLY A 89 3.92 -6.95 -9.64
CA GLY A 89 4.43 -7.93 -8.67
C GLY A 89 4.83 -7.37 -7.30
N GLU A 90 5.06 -6.06 -7.18
CA GLU A 90 5.47 -5.43 -5.91
C GLU A 90 4.31 -5.16 -4.96
N SER A 91 3.09 -5.06 -5.48
CA SER A 91 1.89 -4.76 -4.70
C SER A 91 0.98 -5.99 -4.52
N VAL A 92 1.44 -7.19 -4.91
CA VAL A 92 0.64 -8.42 -4.85
C VAL A 92 0.14 -8.73 -3.43
N TRP A 93 0.92 -8.34 -2.41
CA TRP A 93 0.55 -8.54 -1.00
C TRP A 93 0.02 -7.26 -0.32
N ASP A 94 -0.22 -6.19 -1.07
CA ASP A 94 -0.79 -4.96 -0.52
C ASP A 94 -2.32 -5.07 -0.44
N HIS A 95 -2.83 -5.34 0.76
CA HIS A 95 -4.26 -5.32 1.06
C HIS A 95 -4.57 -4.15 2.01
N PRO A 96 -5.20 -3.04 1.55
CA PRO A 96 -5.46 -2.66 0.14
C PRO A 96 -4.22 -2.05 -0.55
N PHE A 97 -4.24 -1.92 -1.88
CA PHE A 97 -3.15 -1.24 -2.60
C PHE A 97 -2.98 0.23 -2.17
N LEU A 98 -1.75 0.75 -2.17
CA LEU A 98 -1.42 2.13 -1.74
C LEU A 98 -0.77 2.98 -2.84
N TRP A 99 -1.10 2.70 -4.11
CA TRP A 99 -0.54 3.37 -5.29
C TRP A 99 -0.70 4.89 -5.28
N GLY A 100 -1.76 5.40 -4.63
CA GLY A 100 -2.10 6.83 -4.57
C GLY A 100 -2.70 7.37 -5.86
N SER A 101 -3.32 8.54 -5.75
CA SER A 101 -3.98 9.23 -6.88
C SER A 101 -3.59 10.71 -6.99
N LYS A 102 -2.76 11.19 -6.06
CA LYS A 102 -2.30 12.58 -5.97
C LYS A 102 -0.85 12.62 -5.48
N ARG A 103 -0.10 13.64 -5.92
CA ARG A 103 1.26 13.94 -5.47
C ARG A 103 1.33 15.38 -4.98
N THR A 104 0.94 15.60 -3.72
CA THR A 104 1.26 16.84 -2.98
C THR A 104 2.70 16.77 -2.49
N GLY A 105 3.11 15.60 -1.98
CA GLY A 105 4.49 15.23 -1.73
C GLY A 105 5.04 14.30 -2.82
N PRO A 106 6.33 13.94 -2.74
CA PRO A 106 6.97 13.05 -3.71
C PRO A 106 6.41 11.62 -3.67
N ASP A 107 6.60 10.85 -4.74
CA ASP A 107 6.33 9.40 -4.74
C ASP A 107 7.27 8.67 -3.76
N LEU A 108 6.73 7.67 -3.05
CA LEU A 108 7.43 6.91 -2.00
C LEU A 108 7.74 5.46 -2.38
N ALA A 109 7.39 4.99 -3.59
CA ALA A 109 7.54 3.59 -4.01
C ALA A 109 8.99 3.06 -3.95
N ARG A 110 9.98 3.95 -3.81
CA ARG A 110 11.43 3.66 -3.81
C ARG A 110 12.15 4.47 -2.74
N VAL A 111 11.48 4.79 -1.62
CA VAL A 111 12.11 5.56 -0.54
C VAL A 111 13.02 4.71 0.34
N GLY A 112 12.88 3.38 0.30
CA GLY A 112 13.70 2.44 1.08
C GLY A 112 15.19 2.65 0.83
N GLY A 113 15.95 2.88 1.92
CA GLY A 113 17.39 3.14 1.89
C GLY A 113 17.80 4.48 1.29
N ARG A 114 16.87 5.33 0.83
CA ARG A 114 17.19 6.66 0.26
C ARG A 114 17.53 7.69 1.33
N TYR A 115 16.94 7.55 2.51
CA TYR A 115 17.17 8.40 3.68
C TYR A 115 17.44 7.54 4.91
N SER A 116 18.18 8.07 5.89
CA SER A 116 18.39 7.38 7.16
C SER A 116 17.12 7.37 8.01
N ASP A 117 17.03 6.42 8.95
CA ASP A 117 15.95 6.37 9.92
C ASP A 117 15.85 7.68 10.73
N ASP A 118 16.99 8.26 11.09
CA ASP A 118 17.04 9.54 11.81
C ASP A 118 16.46 10.69 10.97
N TRP A 119 16.72 10.70 9.66
CA TRP A 119 16.10 11.67 8.76
C TRP A 119 14.59 11.48 8.70
N HIS A 120 14.12 10.23 8.60
CA HIS A 120 12.68 9.93 8.61
C HIS A 120 12.02 10.38 9.91
N ARG A 121 12.64 10.11 11.07
CA ARG A 121 12.14 10.54 12.39
C ARG A 121 12.06 12.06 12.49
N ALA A 122 13.13 12.77 12.11
CA ALA A 122 13.16 14.22 12.14
C ALA A 122 12.11 14.83 11.18
N HIS A 123 12.03 14.31 9.96
CA HIS A 123 11.07 14.75 8.96
C HIS A 123 9.63 14.51 9.38
N LEU A 124 9.29 13.32 9.90
CA LEU A 124 7.92 13.03 10.34
C LEU A 124 7.53 13.84 11.58
N TYR A 125 8.45 14.04 12.52
CA TYR A 125 8.21 14.85 13.72
C TYR A 125 7.88 16.30 13.36
N ASN A 126 8.70 16.91 12.50
CA ASN A 126 8.38 18.21 11.91
C ASN A 126 9.05 18.36 10.53
N PRO A 127 8.29 18.21 9.43
CA PRO A 127 8.85 18.28 8.09
C PRO A 127 9.58 19.60 7.80
N ARG A 128 9.10 20.71 8.38
CA ARG A 128 9.68 22.03 8.16
C ARG A 128 11.02 22.25 8.86
N ASN A 129 11.41 21.36 9.78
CA ASN A 129 12.74 21.42 10.40
C ASN A 129 13.85 20.94 9.45
N VAL A 130 13.54 20.06 8.49
CA VAL A 130 14.53 19.50 7.55
C VAL A 130 14.26 19.90 6.09
N VAL A 131 13.03 20.31 5.79
CA VAL A 131 12.61 20.87 4.50
C VAL A 131 11.73 22.09 4.77
N PRO A 132 12.31 23.30 4.91
CA PRO A 132 11.60 24.51 5.36
C PRO A 132 10.32 24.85 4.59
N GLU A 133 10.31 24.58 3.28
CA GLU A 133 9.20 24.83 2.37
C GLU A 133 8.11 23.75 2.40
N SER A 134 8.30 22.67 3.17
CA SER A 134 7.39 21.53 3.20
C SER A 134 5.97 21.94 3.60
N LYS A 135 4.99 21.35 2.92
CA LYS A 135 3.56 21.49 3.24
C LYS A 135 3.00 20.25 3.94
N MET A 136 3.83 19.23 4.16
CA MET A 136 3.44 18.02 4.88
C MET A 136 3.10 18.37 6.34
N PRO A 137 2.02 17.82 6.93
CA PRO A 137 1.72 17.96 8.35
C PRO A 137 2.82 17.42 9.26
N SER A 138 2.89 17.90 10.49
CA SER A 138 3.75 17.30 11.53
C SER A 138 3.04 16.13 12.20
N TYR A 139 3.78 15.05 12.48
CA TYR A 139 3.27 13.84 13.14
C TYR A 139 4.04 13.53 14.44
N PRO A 140 4.14 14.48 15.41
CA PRO A 140 4.95 14.30 16.61
C PRO A 140 4.41 13.22 17.55
N TRP A 141 3.10 12.95 17.51
CA TRP A 141 2.46 11.91 18.35
C TRP A 141 3.02 10.52 18.07
N LEU A 142 3.50 10.25 16.85
CA LEU A 142 4.08 8.95 16.51
C LEU A 142 5.27 8.57 17.41
N VAL A 143 5.95 9.56 18.02
CA VAL A 143 7.04 9.33 18.97
C VAL A 143 6.52 8.97 20.36
N ALA A 144 5.38 9.53 20.75
CA ALA A 144 4.78 9.33 22.08
C ALA A 144 3.97 8.03 22.14
N GLU A 145 3.26 7.70 21.07
CA GLU A 145 2.36 6.56 21.00
C GLU A 145 3.12 5.26 20.73
N LYS A 146 2.71 4.20 21.45
CA LYS A 146 3.18 2.84 21.20
C LYS A 146 2.23 2.15 20.24
N VAL A 147 2.77 1.24 19.42
CA VAL A 147 1.94 0.39 18.57
C VAL A 147 1.10 -0.54 19.45
N ASP A 148 -0.21 -0.58 19.21
CA ASP A 148 -1.07 -1.64 19.74
C ASP A 148 -0.83 -2.94 18.99
N ASN A 149 -0.03 -3.82 19.61
CA ASN A 149 0.35 -5.11 19.06
C ASN A 149 -0.63 -6.25 19.41
N SER A 150 -1.76 -5.95 20.06
CA SER A 150 -2.73 -6.97 20.51
C SER A 150 -3.36 -7.77 19.37
N HIS A 151 -3.37 -7.20 18.16
CA HIS A 151 -4.00 -7.77 16.97
C HIS A 151 -3.03 -8.13 15.84
N THR A 152 -1.72 -7.90 15.98
CA THR A 152 -0.74 -8.10 14.90
C THR A 152 -0.73 -9.52 14.35
N ASP A 153 -0.77 -10.53 15.22
CA ASP A 153 -0.87 -11.94 14.85
C ASP A 153 -2.18 -12.28 14.14
N THR A 154 -3.30 -11.67 14.57
CA THR A 154 -4.60 -11.82 13.91
C THR A 154 -4.59 -11.17 12.52
N LYS A 155 -3.98 -9.99 12.36
CA LYS A 155 -3.81 -9.34 11.05
C LYS A 155 -3.01 -10.24 10.09
N MET A 156 -1.90 -10.80 10.55
CA MET A 156 -1.08 -11.71 9.75
C MET A 156 -1.82 -13.00 9.38
N ARG A 157 -2.58 -13.59 10.31
CA ARG A 157 -3.46 -14.73 10.00
C ARG A 157 -4.52 -14.39 8.96
N THR A 158 -5.15 -13.22 9.06
CA THR A 158 -6.13 -12.75 8.08
C THR A 158 -5.48 -12.55 6.71
N LEU A 159 -4.34 -11.88 6.63
CA LEU A 159 -3.60 -11.71 5.38
C LEU A 159 -3.16 -13.05 4.77
N ARG A 160 -2.84 -14.04 5.62
CA ARG A 160 -2.59 -15.41 5.16
C ARG A 160 -3.80 -16.03 4.48
N THR A 161 -5.01 -15.79 4.98
CA THR A 161 -6.25 -16.22 4.27
C THR A 161 -6.48 -15.49 2.95
N LEU A 162 -5.87 -14.31 2.77
CA LEU A 162 -5.92 -13.53 1.53
C LEU A 162 -4.78 -13.86 0.55
N GLY A 163 -3.93 -14.84 0.87
CA GLY A 163 -2.86 -15.34 -0.01
C GLY A 163 -1.46 -14.81 0.30
N VAL A 164 -1.27 -14.01 1.35
CA VAL A 164 0.07 -13.57 1.78
C VAL A 164 0.78 -14.74 2.48
N PRO A 165 1.99 -15.17 2.05
CA PRO A 165 2.61 -16.41 2.52
C PRO A 165 3.32 -16.24 3.88
N TYR A 166 2.61 -15.83 4.94
CA TYR A 166 3.12 -15.85 6.31
C TYR A 166 3.28 -17.27 6.84
N THR A 167 4.40 -17.56 7.48
CA THR A 167 4.62 -18.84 8.17
C THR A 167 4.00 -18.84 9.57
N ASP A 168 3.94 -20.01 10.22
CA ASP A 168 3.48 -20.08 11.61
C ASP A 168 4.48 -19.40 12.56
N GLU A 169 5.78 -19.41 12.24
CA GLU A 169 6.82 -18.70 12.99
C GLU A 169 6.65 -17.18 12.89
N ASP A 170 6.35 -16.66 11.69
CA ASP A 170 6.07 -15.23 11.50
C ASP A 170 4.94 -14.77 12.42
N ILE A 171 3.89 -15.57 12.53
CA ILE A 171 2.68 -15.26 13.30
C ILE A 171 2.92 -15.45 14.81
N ALA A 172 3.62 -16.50 15.22
CA ALA A 172 3.84 -16.82 16.63
C ALA A 172 4.67 -15.72 17.34
N GLY A 173 5.67 -15.16 16.67
CA GLY A 173 6.53 -14.09 17.19
C GLY A 173 6.03 -12.66 16.93
N ALA A 174 4.92 -12.50 16.21
CA ALA A 174 4.48 -11.21 15.67
C ALA A 174 4.27 -10.14 16.74
N ARG A 175 3.58 -10.49 17.83
CA ARG A 175 3.28 -9.53 18.91
C ARG A 175 4.55 -9.07 19.60
N ASP A 176 5.44 -10.00 19.93
CA ASP A 176 6.68 -9.68 20.63
C ASP A 176 7.64 -8.86 19.75
N ALA A 177 7.65 -9.08 18.44
CA ALA A 177 8.44 -8.29 17.50
C ALA A 177 8.04 -6.79 17.47
N VAL A 178 6.78 -6.48 17.80
CA VAL A 178 6.23 -5.11 17.83
C VAL A 178 6.18 -4.53 19.24
N LYS A 179 6.22 -5.38 20.28
CA LYS A 179 6.02 -4.98 21.67
C LYS A 179 6.96 -3.85 22.08
N GLY A 180 6.37 -2.75 22.56
CA GLY A 180 7.09 -1.60 23.07
C GLY A 180 7.70 -0.69 22.00
N LYS A 181 7.53 -1.00 20.71
CA LYS A 181 7.88 -0.10 19.60
C LYS A 181 6.91 1.07 19.54
N THR A 182 7.44 2.23 19.18
CA THR A 182 6.62 3.43 18.90
C THR A 182 5.97 3.33 17.53
N GLU A 183 4.91 4.09 17.31
CA GLU A 183 4.32 4.21 15.97
C GLU A 183 5.32 4.78 14.96
N MET A 184 6.23 5.66 15.40
CA MET A 184 7.34 6.17 14.60
C MET A 184 8.27 5.03 14.16
N ASP A 185 8.65 4.12 15.07
CA ASP A 185 9.50 2.97 14.71
C ASP A 185 8.85 2.12 13.61
N ALA A 186 7.54 1.87 13.76
CA ALA A 186 6.79 1.08 12.81
C ALA A 186 6.69 1.77 11.44
N LEU A 187 6.31 3.05 11.42
CA LEU A 187 6.19 3.82 10.19
C LEU A 187 7.53 3.94 9.45
N VAL A 188 8.63 4.19 10.18
CA VAL A 188 9.97 4.19 9.56
C VAL A 188 10.33 2.81 9.02
N ALA A 189 10.06 1.73 9.76
CA ALA A 189 10.32 0.37 9.26
C ALA A 189 9.56 0.08 7.95
N TYR A 190 8.30 0.52 7.85
CA TYR A 190 7.51 0.42 6.61
C TYR A 190 8.11 1.25 5.48
N LEU A 191 8.45 2.52 5.71
CA LEU A 191 9.04 3.37 4.67
C LEU A 191 10.36 2.80 4.16
N GLN A 192 11.17 2.20 5.04
CA GLN A 192 12.47 1.63 4.69
C GLN A 192 12.39 0.39 3.79
N VAL A 193 11.25 -0.31 3.73
CA VAL A 193 11.09 -1.48 2.85
C VAL A 193 10.49 -1.14 1.48
N LEU A 194 9.97 0.07 1.29
CA LEU A 194 9.34 0.47 0.03
C LEU A 194 10.33 0.46 -1.14
N GLY A 195 10.08 -0.47 -2.06
CA GLY A 195 10.83 -0.64 -3.30
C GLY A 195 12.13 -1.43 -3.18
N THR A 196 12.46 -1.96 -1.99
CA THR A 196 13.71 -2.72 -1.78
C THR A 196 13.64 -4.14 -2.36
N ALA A 197 12.44 -4.63 -2.66
CA ALA A 197 12.22 -5.95 -3.27
C ALA A 197 12.76 -6.03 -4.71
N ILE A 198 12.86 -4.90 -5.42
CA ILE A 198 13.49 -4.87 -6.74
C ILE A 198 14.94 -4.42 -6.62
N LYS A 199 15.85 -5.28 -7.04
CA LYS A 199 17.27 -4.94 -7.20
C LYS A 199 17.45 -4.11 -8.47
N ASN A 200 17.58 -2.80 -8.31
CA ASN A 200 17.93 -1.91 -9.42
C ASN A 200 19.28 -1.25 -9.16
N LYS A 201 20.13 -1.23 -10.18
CA LYS A 201 21.25 -0.28 -10.21
C LYS A 201 20.66 1.11 -10.43
N ARG A 202 21.10 2.07 -9.63
CA ARG A 202 20.91 3.49 -9.95
C ARG A 202 21.87 3.87 -11.07
#